data_AF-A0A438FT62-F1
#
_entry.id   AF-A0A438FT62-F1
#
_cell.length_a   1.000
_cell.length_b   1.000
_cell.length_c   1.000
_cell.angle_alpha   90.00
_cell.angle_beta   90.00
_cell.angle_gamma   90.00
#
_symmetry.space_group_name_H-M   'P 1'
#
loop_
_entity.id
_entity.type
_entity.pdbx_description
1 polymer ?
#
loop_
_entity_poly.entity_id
_entity_poly.type
_entity_poly.pdbx_seq_one_letter_code
_entity_poly.pdbx_strand_id
1 'polypeptide(L)'
;MFPDATSFSDDPHLILLPTTLTSLHISHFHNLESLASLSLQTLTSLRSLVIFNCPKLQWILPREGLVPDSLSELRIWGCPHLKQRYSEEEGHDWPKIADIPRVEIHD
;
A
#
# COMPACT_ATOMS: atom_id res chain seq x y z
N MET A 1 -2.61 -5.68 -18.53
CA MET A 1 -3.48 -5.32 -17.38
C MET A 1 -4.19 -6.58 -16.96
N PHE A 2 -4.04 -7.00 -15.70
CA PHE A 2 -4.63 -8.23 -15.17
C PHE A 2 -5.85 -7.86 -14.32
N PRO A 3 -7.07 -7.80 -14.90
CA PRO A 3 -8.27 -7.37 -14.18
C PRO A 3 -8.68 -8.33 -13.05
N ASP A 4 -8.21 -9.59 -13.11
CA ASP A 4 -8.55 -10.65 -12.16
C ASP A 4 -7.45 -10.95 -11.14
N ALA A 5 -6.38 -10.17 -11.11
CA ALA A 5 -5.28 -10.36 -10.18
C ALA A 5 -5.73 -10.05 -8.73
N THR A 6 -5.80 -11.08 -7.88
CA THR A 6 -6.00 -10.97 -6.42
C THR A 6 -4.69 -10.64 -5.69
N SER A 7 -3.58 -10.97 -6.33
CA SER A 7 -2.20 -10.70 -5.94
C SER A 7 -1.42 -10.38 -7.21
N PHE A 8 -0.32 -9.63 -7.09
CA PHE A 8 0.58 -9.42 -8.22
C PHE A 8 1.42 -10.67 -8.58
N SER A 9 1.49 -11.69 -7.73
CA SER A 9 2.23 -12.94 -7.98
C SER A 9 1.62 -14.15 -7.26
N ASP A 10 1.57 -15.31 -7.92
CA ASP A 10 1.36 -16.65 -7.33
C ASP A 10 2.70 -17.31 -6.91
N ASP A 11 3.82 -16.69 -7.30
CA ASP A 11 5.17 -17.17 -7.03
C ASP A 11 5.68 -16.63 -5.67
N PRO A 12 6.28 -17.46 -4.80
CA PRO A 12 6.89 -17.03 -3.53
C PRO A 12 8.09 -16.10 -3.71
N HIS A 13 8.62 -15.95 -4.93
CA HIS A 13 9.54 -14.88 -5.27
C HIS A 13 8.76 -13.56 -5.44
N LEU A 14 8.85 -12.78 -4.38
CA LEU A 14 8.45 -11.38 -4.26
C LEU A 14 8.71 -10.60 -5.56
N ILE A 15 7.78 -9.74 -5.93
CA ILE A 15 8.01 -8.79 -7.01
C ILE A 15 9.03 -7.77 -6.53
N LEU A 16 10.23 -7.87 -7.10
CA LEU A 16 11.31 -6.93 -6.85
C LEU A 16 11.10 -5.70 -7.72
N LEU A 17 10.44 -4.70 -7.15
CA LEU A 17 10.47 -3.35 -7.71
C LEU A 17 11.88 -2.75 -7.50
N PRO A 18 12.35 -1.87 -8.39
CA PRO A 18 13.66 -1.25 -8.25
C PRO A 18 13.71 -0.41 -6.97
N THR A 19 14.76 -0.58 -6.15
CA THR A 19 14.93 0.14 -4.88
C THR A 19 15.12 1.65 -5.04
N THR A 20 15.41 2.10 -6.27
CA THR A 20 15.50 3.51 -6.67
C THR A 20 14.14 4.15 -6.93
N LEU A 21 13.04 3.38 -6.88
CA LEU A 21 11.70 3.88 -7.14
C LEU A 21 11.28 4.88 -6.08
N THR A 22 10.94 6.10 -6.50
CA THR A 22 10.59 7.22 -5.62
C THR A 22 9.08 7.41 -5.47
N SER A 23 8.30 6.94 -6.45
CA SER A 23 6.85 7.09 -6.47
C SER A 23 6.20 5.81 -6.99
N LEU A 24 5.26 5.26 -6.21
CA LEU A 24 4.47 4.10 -6.57
C LEU A 24 2.99 4.48 -6.62
N HIS A 25 2.34 4.21 -7.75
CA HIS A 25 0.92 4.47 -7.93
C HIS A 25 0.20 3.16 -8.30
N ILE A 26 -0.77 2.79 -7.47
CA ILE A 26 -1.60 1.60 -7.65
C ILE A 26 -3.03 2.07 -7.82
N SER A 27 -3.62 1.83 -8.99
CA SER A 27 -4.96 2.31 -9.28
C SER A 27 -5.83 1.28 -9.98
N HIS A 28 -7.14 1.31 -9.69
CA HIS A 28 -8.18 0.54 -10.38
C HIS A 28 -8.01 -1.00 -10.33
N PHE A 29 -7.41 -1.51 -9.25
CA PHE A 29 -7.33 -2.94 -9.00
C PHE A 29 -8.52 -3.41 -8.15
N HIS A 30 -9.59 -3.82 -8.83
CA HIS A 30 -10.86 -4.21 -8.20
C HIS A 30 -10.81 -5.55 -7.48
N ASN A 31 -9.86 -6.42 -7.84
CA ASN A 31 -9.70 -7.75 -7.27
C ASN A 31 -8.52 -7.89 -6.32
N LEU A 32 -7.62 -6.91 -6.28
CA LEU A 32 -6.39 -6.97 -5.50
C LEU A 32 -6.68 -6.91 -4.01
N GLU A 33 -6.18 -7.90 -3.27
CA GLU A 33 -6.42 -8.03 -1.82
C GLU A 33 -5.22 -7.59 -0.99
N SER A 34 -4.02 -7.60 -1.59
CA SER A 34 -2.73 -7.51 -0.90
C SER A 34 -1.66 -6.81 -1.73
N LEU A 35 -0.87 -5.92 -1.11
CA LEU A 35 0.41 -5.46 -1.67
C LEU A 35 1.64 -6.18 -1.12
N ALA A 36 1.46 -7.19 -0.26
CA ALA A 36 2.57 -7.85 0.43
C ALA A 36 3.60 -8.47 -0.55
N SER A 37 3.16 -8.88 -1.75
CA SER A 37 4.04 -9.42 -2.79
C SER A 37 4.99 -8.40 -3.40
N LEU A 38 4.74 -7.08 -3.25
CA LEU A 38 5.60 -6.02 -3.78
C LEU A 38 6.81 -5.70 -2.89
N SER A 39 6.89 -6.29 -1.69
CA SER A 39 7.99 -6.04 -0.73
C SER A 39 8.31 -4.56 -0.55
N LEU A 40 7.28 -3.77 -0.24
CA LEU A 40 7.41 -2.31 -0.15
C LEU A 40 8.57 -1.89 0.77
N GLN A 41 8.84 -2.64 1.85
CA GLN A 41 9.95 -2.41 2.77
C GLN A 41 11.35 -2.37 2.11
N THR A 42 11.51 -2.97 0.93
CA THR A 42 12.78 -2.93 0.18
C THR A 42 12.94 -1.64 -0.62
N LEU A 43 11.88 -0.85 -0.78
CA LEU A 43 11.86 0.40 -1.55
C LEU A 43 12.34 1.56 -0.68
N THR A 44 13.62 1.52 -0.31
CA THR A 44 14.29 2.49 0.56
C THR A 44 14.38 3.92 -0.02
N SER A 45 14.03 4.11 -1.28
CA SER A 45 13.93 5.43 -1.92
C SER A 45 12.50 5.92 -2.12
N LEU A 46 11.50 5.12 -1.73
CA LEU A 46 10.09 5.42 -1.99
C LEU A 46 9.64 6.59 -1.12
N ARG A 47 9.18 7.67 -1.76
CA ARG A 47 8.75 8.91 -1.12
C ARG A 47 7.24 9.11 -1.19
N SER A 48 6.58 8.63 -2.24
CA SER A 48 5.14 8.77 -2.45
C SER A 48 4.51 7.43 -2.80
N LEU A 49 3.50 7.03 -2.04
CA LEU A 49 2.64 5.88 -2.29
C LEU A 49 1.20 6.36 -2.47
N VAL A 50 0.66 6.14 -3.66
CA VAL A 50 -0.73 6.50 -4.00
C VAL A 50 -1.52 5.24 -4.33
N ILE A 51 -2.67 5.07 -3.67
CA ILE A 51 -3.58 3.96 -3.88
C ILE A 51 -4.97 4.52 -4.19
N PHE A 52 -5.48 4.22 -5.38
CA PHE A 52 -6.72 4.79 -5.89
C PHE A 52 -7.69 3.72 -6.40
N ASN A 53 -8.91 3.70 -5.87
CA ASN A 53 -10.00 2.83 -6.32
C ASN A 53 -9.61 1.33 -6.38
N CYS A 54 -9.14 0.82 -5.24
CA CYS A 54 -8.80 -0.59 -5.02
C CYS A 54 -9.73 -1.17 -3.93
N PRO A 55 -11.00 -1.46 -4.26
CA PRO A 55 -12.05 -1.72 -3.28
C PRO A 55 -11.84 -2.96 -2.41
N LYS A 56 -11.15 -3.99 -2.91
CA LYS A 56 -10.87 -5.24 -2.18
C LYS A 56 -9.52 -5.24 -1.45
N LEU A 57 -8.74 -4.16 -1.57
CA LEU A 57 -7.39 -4.12 -1.00
C LEU A 57 -7.48 -4.01 0.52
N GLN A 58 -7.01 -5.04 1.22
CA GLN A 58 -7.13 -5.13 2.68
C GLN A 58 -5.85 -4.75 3.40
N TRP A 59 -4.68 -4.96 2.80
CA TRP A 59 -3.42 -4.62 3.44
C TRP A 59 -2.35 -4.17 2.44
N ILE A 60 -1.61 -3.14 2.83
CA ILE A 60 -0.45 -2.63 2.06
C ILE A 60 0.88 -3.20 2.60
N LEU A 61 0.88 -3.70 3.84
CA LEU A 61 2.05 -4.22 4.54
C LEU A 61 2.02 -5.76 4.57
N PRO A 62 3.18 -6.44 4.57
CA PRO A 62 3.24 -7.83 5.01
C PRO A 62 2.85 -7.93 6.50
N ARG A 63 2.41 -9.12 6.96
CA ARG A 63 1.84 -9.37 8.31
C ARG A 63 2.65 -8.83 9.49
N GLU A 64 3.94 -8.55 9.31
CA GLU A 64 4.88 -8.05 10.32
C GLU A 64 5.64 -6.78 9.89
N GLY A 65 5.30 -6.19 8.73
CA GLY A 65 6.09 -5.13 8.10
C GLY A 65 5.69 -3.71 8.48
N LEU A 66 6.68 -2.82 8.43
CA LEU A 66 6.54 -1.37 8.45
C LEU A 66 6.50 -0.82 7.02
N VAL A 67 5.95 0.39 6.85
CA VAL A 67 6.16 1.17 5.62
C VAL A 67 7.64 1.53 5.49
N PRO A 68 8.15 1.83 4.28
CA PRO A 68 9.53 2.30 4.12
C PRO A 68 9.77 3.59 4.90
N ASP A 69 10.88 3.68 5.63
CA ASP A 69 11.26 4.89 6.38
C ASP A 69 11.41 6.15 5.49
N SER A 70 11.67 5.94 4.19
CA SER A 70 11.77 7.03 3.21
C SER A 70 10.42 7.62 2.80
N LEU A 71 9.32 6.98 3.17
CA LEU A 71 7.98 7.33 2.72
C LEU A 71 7.56 8.65 3.38
N SER A 72 7.46 9.68 2.56
CA SER A 72 7.05 11.03 3.00
C SER A 72 5.56 11.29 2.78
N GLU A 73 4.92 10.53 1.90
CA GLU A 73 3.55 10.75 1.48
C GLU A 73 2.81 9.43 1.21
N LEU A 74 1.64 9.28 1.84
CA LEU A 74 0.70 8.20 1.61
C LEU A 74 -0.67 8.79 1.26
N ARG A 75 -1.22 8.41 0.10
CA ARG A 75 -2.57 8.81 -0.31
C ARG A 75 -3.42 7.59 -0.64
N ILE A 76 -4.58 7.49 -0.02
CA ILE A 76 -5.52 6.39 -0.18
C ILE A 76 -6.91 6.97 -0.51
N TRP A 77 -7.47 6.56 -1.64
CA TRP A 77 -8.74 7.08 -2.16
C TRP A 77 -9.57 5.93 -2.74
N GLY A 78 -10.88 5.88 -2.48
CA GLY A 78 -11.75 4.82 -2.99
C GLY A 78 -11.36 3.41 -2.53
N CYS A 79 -10.76 3.29 -1.34
CA CYS A 79 -10.30 2.01 -0.78
C CYS A 79 -10.89 1.80 0.63
N PRO A 80 -12.15 1.31 0.75
CA PRO A 80 -12.89 1.28 2.01
C PRO A 80 -12.24 0.41 3.09
N HIS A 81 -11.67 -0.74 2.74
CA HIS A 81 -10.99 -1.61 3.70
C HIS A 81 -9.69 -0.99 4.25
N LEU A 82 -8.92 -0.32 3.39
CA LEU A 82 -7.72 0.41 3.82
C LEU A 82 -8.09 1.60 4.68
N LYS A 83 -9.11 2.38 4.30
CA LYS A 83 -9.63 3.49 5.10
C LYS A 83 -9.99 3.04 6.51
N GLN A 84 -10.71 1.93 6.64
CA GLN A 84 -11.09 1.40 7.95
C GLN A 84 -9.87 1.02 8.82
N ARG A 85 -8.84 0.41 8.23
CA ARG A 85 -7.64 -0.03 8.96
C ARG A 85 -6.69 1.09 9.33
N TYR A 86 -6.57 2.08 8.45
CA TYR A 86 -5.61 3.17 8.54
C TYR A 86 -6.28 4.50 8.91
N SER A 87 -7.52 4.49 9.41
CA SER A 87 -8.17 5.70 9.92
C SER A 87 -7.49 6.16 11.21
N GLU A 88 -7.27 7.46 11.35
CA GLU A 88 -6.73 8.06 12.58
C GLU A 88 -7.64 7.83 13.80
N GLU A 89 -8.96 7.79 13.59
CA GLU A 89 -9.94 7.72 14.69
C GLU A 89 -10.13 6.29 15.24
N GLU A 90 -10.14 5.27 14.36
CA GLU A 90 -10.53 3.89 14.71
C GLU A 90 -9.62 2.81 14.09
N GLY A 91 -8.61 3.19 13.32
CA GLY A 91 -7.76 2.27 12.57
C GLY A 91 -6.73 1.58 13.45
N HIS A 92 -6.84 0.26 13.61
CA HIS A 92 -5.88 -0.54 14.37
C HIS A 92 -4.45 -0.47 13.80
N ASP A 93 -4.31 -0.20 12.50
CA ASP A 93 -3.03 -0.11 11.81
C ASP A 93 -2.53 1.35 11.64
N TRP A 94 -3.25 2.35 12.17
CA TRP A 94 -2.83 3.77 12.12
C TRP A 94 -1.42 4.01 12.66
N PRO A 95 -0.99 3.44 13.81
CA PRO A 95 0.36 3.65 14.32
C PRO A 95 1.48 3.23 13.36
N LYS A 96 1.18 2.38 12.36
CA LYS A 96 2.15 1.94 11.35
C LYS A 96 2.40 2.99 10.26
N ILE A 97 1.51 3.96 10.12
CA ILE A 97 1.59 5.03 9.12
C ILE A 97 1.58 6.42 9.74
N ALA A 98 1.36 6.54 11.05
CA ALA A 98 1.29 7.81 11.76
C ALA A 98 2.60 8.62 11.70
N ASP A 99 3.74 7.95 11.55
CA ASP A 99 5.05 8.59 11.41
C ASP A 99 5.29 9.16 10.00
N ILE A 100 4.41 8.89 9.03
CA ILE A 100 4.51 9.44 7.68
C ILE A 100 4.14 10.93 7.73
N PRO A 101 4.99 11.85 7.23
CA PRO A 101 4.75 13.29 7.28
C PRO A 101 3.43 13.75 6.67
N ARG A 102 2.93 13.05 5.64
CA ARG A 102 1.68 13.39 4.96
C ARG A 102 0.86 12.13 4.68
N VAL A 103 -0.27 12.03 5.36
CA VAL A 103 -1.24 10.94 5.17
C VAL A 103 -2.58 11.55 4.75
N GLU A 104 -3.09 11.15 3.59
CA GLU A 104 -4.39 11.55 3.07
C GLU A 104 -5.23 10.31 2.78
N ILE A 105 -6.37 10.17 3.46
CA ILE A 105 -7.27 9.02 3.31
C ILE A 105 -8.68 9.55 3.07
N HIS A 106 -9.22 9.31 1.87
CA HIS A 106 -10.56 9.74 1.48
C HIS A 106 -11.34 8.60 0.81
N ASP A 107 -12.64 8.83 0.63
CA ASP A 107 -13.53 7.96 -0.16
C ASP A 107 -13.34 8.16 -1.66
#